data_AF-T0ZKF5-F1
#
_entry.id   AF-T0ZKF5-F1
#
_cell.length_a   1.000
_cell.length_b   1.000
_cell.length_c   1.000
_cell.angle_alpha   90.00
_cell.angle_beta   90.00
_cell.angle_gamma   90.00
#
_symmetry.space_group_name_H-M   'P 1'
#
loop_
_entity.id
_entity.type
_entity.pdbx_description
1 polymer ?
#
loop_
_entity_poly.entity_id
_entity_poly.type
_entity_poly.pdbx_seq_one_letter_code
_entity_poly.pdbx_strand_id
1 'polypeptide(L)'
;MFITRGVYLNKKGFSYYDVEQFLREAGAEKINEKAIVSFEEELEATVKALANEAVMYAKYAGRNNLITDCDVNMVSSCGAKRLYIASKPTRKRKAHASKGIKIKRAIKAPI
;
A
#
# COMPACT_ATOMS: atom_id res chain seq x y z
N MET A 1 -24.68 20.46 13.81
CA MET A 1 -23.32 20.08 14.21
C MET A 1 -23.23 18.56 14.13
N PHE A 2 -22.86 18.02 12.96
CA PHE A 2 -22.82 16.57 12.75
C PHE A 2 -21.40 16.08 12.94
N ILE A 3 -21.18 15.36 14.05
CA ILE A 3 -19.95 14.64 14.32
C ILE A 3 -19.96 13.42 13.40
N THR A 4 -19.32 13.52 12.23
CA THR A 4 -19.02 12.35 11.41
C THR A 4 -17.99 11.51 12.17
N ARG A 5 -18.48 10.53 12.93
CA ARG A 5 -17.66 9.40 13.38
C ARG A 5 -17.13 8.72 12.12
N GLY A 6 -15.88 9.05 11.78
CA GLY A 6 -15.16 8.42 10.70
C GLY A 6 -15.13 6.92 10.97
N VAL A 7 -15.86 6.17 10.15
CA VAL A 7 -15.71 4.72 10.05
C VAL A 7 -14.32 4.53 9.46
N TYR A 8 -13.32 4.31 10.32
CA TYR A 8 -12.03 3.80 9.90
C TYR A 8 -12.30 2.41 9.33
N LEU A 9 -12.45 2.35 8.01
CA LEU A 9 -12.32 1.11 7.28
C LEU A 9 -10.92 0.60 7.58
N ASN A 10 -10.80 -0.36 8.50
CA ASN A 10 -9.64 -1.22 8.64
C ASN A 10 -9.50 -2.01 7.32
N LYS A 11 -9.05 -1.33 6.26
CA LYS A 11 -8.60 -1.98 5.04
C LYS A 11 -7.34 -2.73 5.45
N LYS A 12 -7.44 -4.06 5.55
CA LYS A 12 -6.26 -4.92 5.76
C LYS A 12 -5.24 -4.57 4.69
N GLY A 13 -4.00 -4.33 5.13
CA GLY A 13 -2.90 -3.96 4.23
C GLY A 13 -2.49 -5.11 3.32
N PHE A 14 -2.72 -6.35 3.77
CA PHE A 14 -2.33 -7.57 3.07
C PHE A 14 -3.51 -8.52 2.88
N SER A 15 -3.51 -9.24 1.77
CA SER A 15 -4.45 -10.33 1.52
C SER A 15 -3.99 -11.58 2.26
N TYR A 16 -4.92 -12.27 2.94
CA TYR A 16 -4.64 -13.54 3.60
C TYR A 16 -4.17 -14.62 2.64
N TYR A 17 -4.64 -14.58 1.40
CA TYR A 17 -4.18 -15.48 0.34
C TYR A 17 -2.70 -15.27 0.01
N ASP A 18 -2.27 -14.00 -0.11
CA ASP A 18 -0.89 -13.66 -0.45
C ASP A 18 0.06 -14.06 0.70
N VAL A 19 -0.39 -13.85 1.95
CA VAL A 19 0.34 -14.29 3.15
C VAL A 19 0.47 -15.80 3.21
N GLU A 20 -0.62 -16.52 2.97
CA GLU A 20 -0.62 -17.99 2.97
C GLU A 20 0.31 -18.53 1.88
N GLN A 21 0.22 -17.99 0.66
CA GLN A 21 1.07 -18.38 -0.45
C GLN A 21 2.55 -18.13 -0.13
N PHE A 22 2.88 -16.97 0.44
CA PHE A 22 4.25 -16.65 0.87
C PHE A 22 4.78 -17.66 1.90
N LEU A 23 3.96 -18.03 2.89
CA LEU A 23 4.35 -19.03 3.88
C LEU A 23 4.54 -20.43 3.27
N ARG A 24 3.70 -20.82 2.31
CA ARG A 24 3.86 -22.10 1.57
C ARG A 24 5.13 -22.11 0.74
N GLU A 25 5.43 -21.03 0.04
CA GLU A 25 6.66 -20.87 -0.75
C GLU A 25 7.91 -20.89 0.15
N ALA A 26 7.81 -20.42 1.39
CA ALA A 26 8.86 -20.54 2.40
C ALA A 26 9.00 -21.96 2.98
N GLY A 27 8.16 -22.91 2.58
CA GLY A 27 8.23 -24.32 2.98
C GLY A 27 7.28 -24.72 4.12
N ALA A 28 6.32 -23.87 4.51
CA ALA A 28 5.32 -24.25 5.51
C ALA A 28 4.23 -25.15 4.91
N GLU A 29 4.17 -26.42 5.34
CA GLU A 29 3.21 -27.41 4.82
C GLU A 29 1.84 -27.33 5.50
N LYS A 30 1.80 -27.04 6.81
CA LYS A 30 0.58 -26.99 7.63
C LYS A 30 0.43 -25.61 8.27
N ILE A 31 -0.23 -24.71 7.54
CA ILE A 31 -0.48 -23.35 8.01
C ILE A 31 -1.85 -23.31 8.67
N ASN A 32 -1.87 -22.88 9.94
CA ASN A 32 -3.11 -22.63 10.66
C ASN A 32 -3.58 -21.20 10.38
N GLU A 33 -4.90 -20.96 10.34
CA GLU A 33 -5.47 -19.64 10.13
C GLU A 33 -4.95 -18.62 11.15
N LYS A 34 -4.78 -19.04 12.41
CA LYS A 34 -4.19 -18.19 13.46
C LYS A 34 -2.76 -17.71 13.13
N ALA A 35 -1.96 -18.55 12.46
CA ALA A 35 -0.60 -18.20 12.07
C ALA A 35 -0.59 -17.16 10.94
N ILE A 36 -1.55 -17.24 10.02
CA ILE A 36 -1.74 -16.24 8.95
C ILE A 36 -2.10 -14.89 9.57
N VAL A 37 -3.05 -14.88 10.50
CA VAL A 37 -3.48 -13.65 11.18
C VAL A 37 -2.34 -13.03 11.98
N SER A 38 -1.63 -13.82 12.80
CA SER A 38 -0.52 -13.29 13.60
C SER A 38 0.60 -12.74 12.72
N PHE A 39 0.91 -13.42 11.62
CA PHE A 39 1.94 -12.96 10.69
C PHE A 39 1.52 -11.68 9.95
N GLU A 40 0.24 -11.55 9.57
CA GLU A 40 -0.27 -10.31 8.97
C GLU A 40 -0.19 -9.12 9.93
N GLU A 41 -0.55 -9.32 11.20
CA GLU A 41 -0.44 -8.29 12.24
C GLU A 41 1.02 -7.88 12.47
N GLU A 42 1.95 -8.84 12.54
CA GLU A 42 3.38 -8.57 12.66
C GLU A 42 3.95 -7.82 11.44
N LEU A 43 3.55 -8.21 10.23
CA LEU A 43 3.91 -7.52 8.99
C LEU A 43 3.40 -6.09 8.98
N GLU A 44 2.14 -5.86 9.35
CA GLU A 44 1.58 -4.52 9.38
C GLU A 44 2.28 -3.65 10.43
N ALA A 45 2.59 -4.22 11.61
CA ALA A 45 3.33 -3.53 12.66
C ALA A 45 4.74 -3.15 12.21
N THR A 46 5.47 -4.05 11.53
CA THR A 46 6.80 -3.76 11.00
C THR A 46 6.76 -2.71 9.90
N VAL A 47 5.82 -2.80 8.95
CA VAL A 47 5.66 -1.79 7.88
C VAL A 47 5.33 -0.42 8.46
N LYS A 48 4.43 -0.35 9.45
CA LYS A 48 4.12 0.92 10.15
C LYS A 48 5.35 1.50 10.85
N ALA A 49 6.16 0.67 11.51
CA ALA A 49 7.39 1.12 12.14
C ALA A 49 8.39 1.69 11.13
N LEU A 50 8.64 0.97 10.03
CA LEU A 50 9.52 1.41 8.94
C LEU A 50 9.02 2.71 8.30
N ALA A 51 7.71 2.82 8.06
CA ALA A 51 7.12 4.01 7.47
C ALA A 51 7.27 5.23 8.39
N ASN A 52 7.06 5.07 9.70
CA ASN A 52 7.25 6.14 10.67
C ASN A 52 8.71 6.63 10.72
N GLU A 53 9.67 5.70 10.63
CA GLU A 53 11.09 6.04 10.58
C GLU A 53 11.45 6.76 9.27
N ALA A 54 10.94 6.29 8.13
CA ALA A 54 11.10 6.97 6.84
C ALA A 54 10.49 8.38 6.85
N VAL A 55 9.35 8.59 7.51
CA VAL A 55 8.74 9.91 7.70
C VAL A 55 9.66 10.84 8.48
N MET A 56 10.39 10.33 9.48
CA MET A 56 11.38 11.14 10.22
C MET A 56 12.49 11.65 9.30
N TYR A 57 13.02 10.79 8.42
CA TYR A 57 14.03 11.21 7.45
C TYR A 57 13.49 12.20 6.41
N ALA A 58 12.28 11.97 5.90
CA ALA A 58 11.64 12.90 4.98
C ALA A 58 11.45 14.30 5.61
N LYS A 59 11.00 14.35 6.87
CA LYS A 59 10.86 15.60 7.64
C LYS A 59 12.21 16.27 7.89
N TYR A 60 13.25 15.50 8.20
CA TYR A 60 14.61 16.02 8.36
C TYR A 60 15.13 16.69 7.08
N ALA A 61 14.75 16.16 5.92
CA ALA A 61 15.04 16.76 4.61
C ALA A 61 14.11 17.95 4.22
N GLY A 62 13.21 18.38 5.12
CA GLY A 62 12.25 19.46 4.87
C GLY A 62 11.04 19.08 4.00
N ARG A 63 10.83 17.78 3.74
CA ARG A 63 9.68 17.27 2.97
C ARG A 63 8.57 16.82 3.91
N ASN A 64 7.38 17.41 3.75
CA ASN A 64 6.23 17.09 4.62
C ASN A 64 5.24 16.08 4.01
N ASN A 65 5.20 15.96 2.69
CA ASN A 65 4.15 15.22 1.97
C ASN A 65 4.68 14.10 1.06
N LEU A 66 6.00 13.87 1.07
CA LEU A 66 6.62 12.92 0.15
C LEU A 66 7.75 12.15 0.84
N ILE A 67 7.58 10.83 0.88
CA ILE A 67 8.62 9.88 1.22
C ILE A 67 9.27 9.41 -0.08
N THR A 68 10.59 9.41 -0.13
CA THR A 68 11.40 8.99 -1.27
C THR A 68 12.16 7.70 -0.98
N ASP A 69 12.66 7.04 -2.02
CA ASP A 69 13.48 5.82 -1.87
C ASP A 69 14.70 6.04 -0.97
N CYS A 70 15.28 7.24 -0.98
CA CYS A 70 16.37 7.59 -0.08
C CYS A 70 15.94 7.54 1.39
N ASP A 71 14.74 8.03 1.72
CA ASP A 71 14.23 8.03 3.09
C ASP A 71 14.02 6.60 3.58
N VAL A 72 13.52 5.72 2.71
CA VAL A 72 13.33 4.27 2.99
C VAL A 72 14.68 3.56 3.14
N ASN A 73 15.66 3.85 2.28
CA ASN A 73 16.99 3.25 2.34
C ASN A 73 17.78 3.64 3.59
N MET A 74 17.46 4.79 4.19
CA MET A 74 18.07 5.26 5.44
C MET A 74 17.50 4.56 6.67
N VAL A 75 16.35 3.88 6.54
CA VAL A 75 15.80 3.01 7.58
C VAL A 75 16.62 1.73 7.65
N SER A 76 17.80 1.81 8.27
CA SER A 76 18.75 0.70 8.44
C SER A 76 18.58 -0.09 9.75
N SER A 77 17.60 0.27 10.57
CA SER A 77 17.45 -0.16 11.97
C SER A 77 16.71 -1.48 12.15
N CYS A 78 15.86 -1.88 11.20
CA CYS A 78 15.30 -3.22 11.19
C CYS A 78 16.30 -4.11 10.45
N GLY A 79 16.73 -5.24 11.00
CA GLY A 79 17.76 -6.14 10.43
C GLY A 79 17.50 -6.71 9.02
N ALA A 80 16.57 -6.15 8.26
CA ALA A 80 16.47 -6.25 6.82
C ALA A 80 17.75 -5.73 6.17
N LYS A 81 18.55 -6.65 5.62
CA LYS A 81 19.68 -6.34 4.74
C LYS A 81 19.26 -5.23 3.77
N ARG A 82 20.08 -4.17 3.66
CA ARG A 82 19.94 -3.06 2.68
C ARG A 82 19.32 -3.59 1.39
N LEU A 83 18.03 -3.33 1.19
CA LEU A 83 17.37 -3.69 -0.05
C LEU A 83 17.92 -2.75 -1.11
N TYR A 84 18.93 -3.21 -1.86
CA TYR A 84 19.35 -2.54 -3.09
C TYR A 84 18.22 -2.69 -4.11
N ILE A 85 17.19 -1.84 -3.99
CA ILE A 85 16.18 -1.70 -5.03
C ILE A 85 16.88 -0.90 -6.13
N ALA A 86 17.58 -1.61 -7.03
CA ALA A 86 18.02 -1.04 -8.29
C ALA A 86 16.75 -0.60 -9.04
N SER A 87 16.47 0.70 -9.03
CA SER A 87 15.29 1.29 -9.66
C SER A 87 15.39 1.10 -11.17
N LYS A 88 14.83 0.00 -11.67
CA LYS A 88 14.55 -0.11 -13.11
C LYS A 88 13.54 1.00 -13.44
N PRO A 89 13.80 1.86 -14.44
CA PRO A 89 12.91 2.95 -14.76
C PRO A 89 11.52 2.37 -15.12
N THR A 90 10.52 2.69 -14.30
CA THR A 90 9.14 2.29 -14.56
C THR A 90 8.64 3.05 -15.80
N ARG A 91 8.52 2.34 -16.92
CA ARG A 91 7.96 2.87 -18.16
C ARG A 91 6.50 3.25 -17.89
N LYS A 92 6.23 4.54 -17.65
CA LYS A 92 4.86 5.07 -17.53
C LYS A 92 4.10 4.71 -18.81
N ARG A 93 3.22 3.70 -18.74
CA ARG A 93 2.29 3.40 -19.83
C ARG A 93 1.36 4.59 -19.98
N LYS A 94 1.43 5.30 -21.11
CA LYS A 94 0.47 6.35 -21.45
C LYS A 94 -0.90 5.68 -21.58
N ALA A 95 -1.82 5.99 -20.67
CA ALA A 95 -3.20 5.57 -20.80
C ALA A 95 -3.79 6.23 -22.06
N HIS A 96 -4.22 5.42 -23.03
CA HIS A 96 -4.99 5.93 -24.16
C HIS A 96 -6.35 6.38 -23.65
N ALA A 97 -6.67 7.66 -23.86
CA ALA A 97 -7.97 8.24 -23.51
C ALA A 97 -9.09 7.43 -24.18
N SER A 98 -9.95 6.81 -23.37
CA SER A 98 -11.19 6.21 -23.86
C SER A 98 -12.08 7.33 -24.39
N LYS A 99 -12.42 7.28 -25.68
CA LYS A 99 -13.39 8.19 -26.30
C LYS A 99 -14.72 8.02 -25.58
N GLY A 100 -15.14 9.05 -24.84
CA GLY A 100 -16.42 9.08 -24.14
C GLY A 100 -17.59 8.81 -25.10
N ILE A 101 -18.43 7.84 -24.74
CA ILE A 101 -19.68 7.54 -25.44
C ILE A 101 -20.62 8.72 -25.18
N LYS A 102 -20.88 9.55 -26.19
CA LYS A 102 -21.88 10.62 -26.13
C LYS A 102 -23.28 9.99 -26.17
N ILE A 103 -23.89 9.78 -25.01
CA ILE A 103 -25.30 9.41 -24.91
C ILE A 103 -26.14 10.67 -25.15
N LYS A 104 -26.70 10.83 -26.35
CA LYS A 104 -27.71 11.87 -26.63
C LYS A 104 -29.02 11.46 -25.95
N ARG A 105 -29.34 12.05 -24.80
CA ARG A 105 -30.70 11.95 -24.23
C ARG A 105 -31.60 12.94 -24.98
N ALA A 106 -32.54 12.42 -25.77
CA ALA A 106 -33.66 13.21 -26.28
C ALA A 106 -34.66 13.42 -25.14
N ILE A 107 -34.81 14.66 -24.69
CA ILE A 107 -35.88 15.03 -23.75
C ILE A 107 -37.08 15.41 -24.62
N LYS A 108 -38.12 14.57 -24.61
CA LYS A 108 -39.42 14.90 -25.22
C LYS A 108 -40.22 15.67 -24.17
N ALA A 109 -40.51 16.94 -24.43
CA ALA A 109 -41.34 17.76 -23.54
C ALA A 109 -42.80 17.29 -23.60
N PRO A 110 -43.54 17.21 -22.48
CA PRO A 110 -44.98 17.06 -22.51
C PRO A 110 -45.65 18.41 -22.83
N ILE A 111 -46.73 18.32 -23.61
CA ILE A 111 -47.67 19.39 -24.00
C ILE A 111 -48.41 19.90 -22.78
#